data_AF-A0A6L8U2C1-F1
#
_entry.id   AF-A0A6L8U2C1-F1
#
_cell.length_a   1.000
_cell.length_b   1.000
_cell.length_c   1.000
_cell.angle_alpha   90.00
_cell.angle_beta   90.00
_cell.angle_gamma   90.00
#
_symmetry.space_group_name_H-M   'P 1'
#
loop_
_entity.id
_entity.type
_entity.pdbx_description
1 polymer ?
#
loop_
_entity_poly.entity_id
_entity_poly.type
_entity_poly.pdbx_seq_one_letter_code
_entity_poly.pdbx_strand_id
1 'polypeptide(L)'
;ENRQNDLNDNLNRMLEAKRAEIESLSTLLETDLELISLRKRITSSSESQYENGTITATDLLNEINLEKQALINHEIHRINLAMAQADYYNISGKEIE
;
A
#
# COMPACT_ATOMS: atom_id res chain seq x y z
N GLU A 1 18.19 35.17 -14.07
CA GLU A 1 18.87 33.87 -14.18
C GLU A 1 18.91 33.10 -12.86
N ASN A 2 19.67 33.50 -11.82
CA ASN A 2 19.77 32.71 -10.57
C ASN A 2 18.43 32.29 -9.96
N ARG A 3 17.49 33.23 -9.76
CA ARG A 3 16.17 32.92 -9.17
C ARG A 3 15.30 31.97 -10.02
N GLN A 4 15.48 31.97 -11.34
CA GLN A 4 14.76 31.03 -12.22
C GLN A 4 15.38 29.64 -12.16
N ASN A 5 16.71 29.56 -12.12
CA ASN A 5 17.44 28.31 -11.94
C ASN A 5 17.11 27.68 -10.57
N ASP A 6 17.10 28.48 -9.50
CA ASP A 6 16.74 28.01 -8.15
C ASP A 6 15.32 27.42 -8.09
N LEU A 7 14.37 28.04 -8.80
CA LEU A 7 12.98 27.58 -8.86
C LEU A 7 12.87 26.26 -9.65
N ASN A 8 13.58 26.16 -10.76
CA ASN A 8 13.60 24.94 -11.59
C ASN A 8 14.26 23.77 -10.84
N ASP A 9 15.37 24.03 -10.16
CA ASP A 9 16.05 23.04 -9.34
C ASP A 9 15.19 22.57 -8.16
N ASN A 10 14.40 23.47 -7.57
CA ASN A 10 13.45 23.11 -6.54
C ASN A 10 12.34 22.20 -7.09
N LEU A 11 11.78 22.53 -8.27
CA LEU A 11 10.75 21.74 -8.92
C LEU A 11 11.24 20.33 -9.29
N ASN A 12 12.46 20.23 -9.83
CA ASN A 12 13.09 18.95 -10.16
C ASN A 12 13.26 18.07 -8.91
N ARG A 13 13.74 18.65 -7.80
CA ARG A 13 13.87 17.92 -6.53
C ARG A 13 12.52 17.43 -6.01
N MET A 14 11.46 18.23 -6.12
CA MET A 14 10.11 17.81 -5.73
C MET A 14 9.60 16.64 -6.59
N LEU A 15 9.83 16.70 -7.91
CA LEU A 15 9.47 15.62 -8.83
C LEU A 15 10.24 14.33 -8.55
N GLU A 16 11.54 14.41 -8.26
CA GLU A 16 12.36 13.26 -7.88
C GLU A 16 11.89 12.62 -6.58
N ALA A 17 11.60 13.45 -5.56
CA ALA A 17 11.09 12.95 -4.28
C ALA A 17 9.75 12.22 -4.45
N LYS A 18 8.83 12.77 -5.26
CA LYS A 18 7.55 12.12 -5.56
C LYS A 18 7.69 10.84 -6.37
N ARG A 19 8.65 10.76 -7.30
CA ARG A 19 8.95 9.51 -8.02
C ARG A 19 9.44 8.40 -7.08
N ALA A 20 10.37 8.74 -6.18
CA ALA A 20 10.87 7.79 -5.19
C ALA A 20 9.75 7.32 -4.23
N GLU A 21 8.85 8.22 -3.83
CA GLU A 21 7.66 7.87 -3.04
C GLU A 21 6.74 6.88 -3.78
N ILE A 22 6.46 7.14 -5.06
CA ILE A 22 5.65 6.27 -5.94
C ILE A 22 6.28 4.88 -6.08
N GLU A 23 7.59 4.81 -6.30
CA GLU A 23 8.31 3.53 -6.43
C GLU A 23 8.27 2.71 -5.13
N SER A 24 8.48 3.39 -4.00
CA SER A 24 8.41 2.78 -2.66
C SER A 24 7.01 2.23 -2.38
N LEU A 25 5.96 3.02 -2.64
CA LEU A 25 4.57 2.58 -2.47
C LEU A 25 4.19 1.43 -3.40
N SER A 26 4.70 1.44 -4.64
CA SER A 26 4.46 0.34 -5.59
C SER A 26 5.06 -0.98 -5.08
N THR A 27 6.30 -0.93 -4.58
CA THR A 27 6.97 -2.10 -3.98
C THR A 27 6.27 -2.57 -2.69
N LEU A 28 5.78 -1.63 -1.88
CA LEU A 28 5.02 -1.93 -0.67
C LEU A 28 3.73 -2.70 -0.99
N LEU A 29 3.03 -2.32 -2.07
CA LEU A 29 1.83 -3.03 -2.52
C LEU A 29 2.08 -4.47 -2.94
N GLU A 30 3.24 -4.76 -3.55
CA GLU A 30 3.63 -6.14 -3.88
C GLU A 30 3.82 -6.96 -2.61
N THR A 31 4.49 -6.38 -1.61
CA THR A 31 4.68 -7.03 -0.30
C THR A 31 3.36 -7.26 0.44
N ASP A 32 2.42 -6.31 0.35
CA ASP A 32 1.08 -6.46 0.92
C ASP A 32 0.32 -7.64 0.29
N LEU A 33 0.45 -7.85 -1.02
CA LEU A 33 -0.19 -8.98 -1.72
C LEU A 33 0.38 -10.33 -1.22
N GLU A 34 1.68 -10.40 -0.98
CA GLU A 34 2.30 -11.59 -0.37
C GLU A 34 1.77 -11.84 1.04
N LEU A 35 1.66 -10.79 1.87
CA LEU A 35 1.11 -10.87 3.21
C LEU A 35 -0.35 -11.34 3.20
N ILE A 36 -1.18 -10.79 2.31
CA ILE A 36 -2.58 -11.18 2.13
C ILE A 36 -2.66 -12.67 1.75
N SER A 37 -1.83 -13.13 0.82
CA SER A 37 -1.78 -14.52 0.41
C SER A 37 -1.42 -15.44 1.59
N LEU A 38 -0.41 -15.06 2.38
CA LEU A 38 -0.02 -15.79 3.58
C LEU A 38 -1.15 -15.84 4.61
N ARG A 39 -1.82 -14.71 4.85
CA ARG A 39 -2.94 -14.64 5.80
C ARG A 39 -4.11 -15.51 5.38
N LYS A 40 -4.49 -15.51 4.11
CA LYS A 40 -5.53 -16.41 3.58
C LYS A 40 -5.22 -17.89 3.84
N ARG A 41 -3.95 -18.29 3.68
CA ARG A 41 -3.52 -19.67 3.99
C ARG A 41 -3.62 -19.99 5.48
N ILE A 42 -3.28 -19.04 6.35
CA ILE A 42 -3.41 -19.19 7.80
C ILE A 42 -4.89 -19.31 8.17
N THR A 43 -5.76 -18.42 7.69
CA THR A 43 -7.20 -18.47 7.93
C THR A 43 -7.79 -19.82 7.51
N SER A 44 -7.46 -20.31 6.32
CA SER A 44 -7.94 -21.62 5.83
C SER A 44 -7.48 -22.80 6.69
N SER A 45 -6.24 -22.75 7.20
CA SER A 45 -5.76 -23.74 8.16
C SER A 45 -6.52 -23.64 9.49
N SER A 46 -6.79 -22.43 9.97
CA SER A 46 -7.55 -22.20 11.20
C SER A 46 -9.01 -22.65 11.06
N GLU A 47 -9.64 -22.47 9.90
CA GLU A 47 -10.98 -23.01 9.62
C GLU A 47 -10.99 -24.54 9.78
N SER A 48 -10.01 -25.23 9.19
CA SER A 48 -9.86 -26.68 9.35
C SER A 48 -9.62 -27.10 10.80
N GLN A 49 -8.84 -26.33 11.56
CA GLN A 49 -8.60 -26.62 12.98
C GLN A 49 -9.86 -26.38 13.82
N TYR A 50 -10.67 -25.38 13.49
CA TYR A 50 -11.93 -25.10 14.17
C TYR A 50 -12.96 -26.21 13.90
N GLU A 51 -13.11 -26.64 12.65
CA GLU A 51 -13.99 -27.77 12.27
C GLU A 51 -13.61 -29.06 13.01
N ASN A 52 -12.30 -29.30 13.20
CA ASN A 52 -11.78 -30.43 13.97
C ASN A 52 -11.80 -30.19 15.50
N GLY A 53 -12.35 -29.07 15.98
CA GLY A 53 -12.45 -28.75 17.40
C GLY A 53 -11.11 -28.49 18.10
N THR A 54 -10.04 -28.23 17.35
CA THR A 54 -8.68 -27.99 17.86
C THR A 54 -8.48 -26.55 18.32
N ILE A 55 -9.18 -25.58 17.71
CA ILE A 55 -9.19 -24.18 18.14
C ILE A 55 -10.61 -23.72 18.46
N THR A 56 -10.74 -22.58 19.15
CA THR A 56 -12.05 -22.00 19.46
C THR A 56 -12.56 -21.11 18.32
N ALA A 57 -13.85 -20.78 18.35
CA ALA A 57 -14.43 -19.81 17.40
C ALA A 57 -13.77 -18.42 17.53
N THR A 58 -13.35 -18.03 18.74
CA THR A 58 -12.66 -16.77 18.99
C THR A 58 -11.29 -16.73 18.30
N ASP A 59 -10.56 -17.84 18.32
CA ASP A 59 -9.26 -17.95 17.65
C ASP A 59 -9.42 -17.82 16.13
N LEU A 60 -10.41 -18.51 15.55
CA LEU A 60 -10.73 -18.38 14.13
C LEU A 60 -11.13 -16.95 13.74
N LEU A 61 -11.99 -16.30 14.54
CA LEU A 61 -12.40 -14.92 14.31
C LEU A 61 -11.21 -13.96 14.33
N ASN A 62 -10.23 -14.19 15.21
CA ASN A 62 -9.00 -13.40 15.24
C ASN A 62 -8.19 -13.54 13.95
N GLU A 63 -8.02 -14.76 13.42
CA GLU A 63 -7.30 -14.95 12.15
C GLU A 63 -8.02 -14.30 10.96
N ILE A 64 -9.35 -14.42 10.90
CA ILE A 64 -10.17 -13.72 9.90
C ILE A 64 -9.97 -12.20 10.01
N ASN A 65 -9.98 -11.65 11.22
CA ASN A 65 -9.76 -10.21 11.44
C ASN A 65 -8.36 -9.77 10.98
N LEU A 66 -7.32 -10.56 11.25
CA LEU A 66 -5.95 -10.27 10.81
C LEU A 66 -5.82 -10.32 9.28
N GLU A 67 -6.50 -11.25 8.61
CA GLU A 67 -6.58 -11.26 7.14
C GLU A 67 -7.28 -10.00 6.62
N LYS A 68 -8.42 -9.61 7.21
CA LYS A 68 -9.13 -8.39 6.80
C LYS A 68 -8.30 -7.14 7.03
N GLN A 69 -7.55 -7.07 8.12
CA GLN A 69 -6.67 -5.94 8.39
C GLN A 69 -5.56 -5.82 7.33
N ALA A 70 -4.98 -6.94 6.89
CA ALA A 70 -4.00 -6.93 5.80
C ALA A 70 -4.61 -6.40 4.49
N LEU A 71 -5.84 -6.80 4.16
CA LEU A 71 -6.57 -6.27 3.00
C LEU A 71 -6.85 -4.76 3.11
N ILE A 72 -7.29 -4.29 4.28
CA ILE A 72 -7.57 -2.86 4.50
C ILE A 72 -6.29 -2.03 4.35
N ASN A 73 -5.18 -2.50 4.92
CA ASN A 73 -3.88 -1.81 4.81
C ASN A 73 -3.42 -1.70 3.36
N HIS A 74 -3.57 -2.77 2.58
CA HIS A 74 -3.28 -2.75 1.14
C HIS A 74 -4.10 -1.67 0.42
N GLU A 75 -5.40 -1.59 0.67
CA GLU A 75 -6.25 -0.55 0.04
C GLU A 75 -5.85 0.87 0.47
N ILE A 76 -5.45 1.07 1.73
CA ILE A 76 -4.91 2.35 2.20
C ILE A 76 -3.64 2.71 1.43
N HIS A 77 -2.72 1.76 1.24
CA HIS A 77 -1.50 2.00 0.48
C HIS A 77 -1.78 2.28 -1.00
N ARG A 78 -2.82 1.67 -1.58
CA ARG A 78 -3.26 1.97 -2.96
C ARG A 78 -3.76 3.41 -3.09
N ILE A 79 -4.53 3.88 -2.11
CA ILE A 79 -4.99 5.27 -2.06
C ILE A 79 -3.78 6.22 -1.94
N ASN A 80 -2.82 5.91 -1.07
CA ASN A 80 -1.60 6.70 -0.93
C ASN A 80 -0.80 6.76 -2.24
N LEU A 81 -0.69 5.65 -2.97
CA LEU A 81 -0.04 5.62 -4.28
C LEU A 81 -0.75 6.55 -5.28
N ALA A 82 -2.07 6.48 -5.35
CA ALA A 82 -2.86 7.35 -6.23
C ALA A 82 -2.70 8.83 -5.86
N MET A 83 -2.66 9.15 -4.56
CA MET A 83 -2.37 10.51 -4.09
C MET A 83 -0.97 10.99 -4.49
N ALA A 84 0.06 10.15 -4.31
CA ALA A 84 1.43 10.49 -4.70
C ALA A 84 1.57 10.70 -6.22
N GLN A 85 0.85 9.91 -7.03
CA GLN A 85 0.78 10.08 -8.47
C GLN A 85 0.08 11.39 -8.86
N ALA A 86 -1.05 11.71 -8.22
CA ALA A 86 -1.76 12.98 -8.44
C ALA A 86 -0.87 14.19 -8.09
N ASP A 87 -0.15 14.14 -6.96
CA ASP A 87 0.82 15.16 -6.57
C ASP A 87 1.92 15.32 -7.62
N TYR A 88 2.47 14.20 -8.11
CA TYR A 88 3.50 14.21 -9.16
C TYR A 88 2.98 14.89 -10.43
N TYR A 89 1.76 14.56 -10.87
CA TYR A 89 1.15 15.18 -12.05
C TYR A 89 0.94 16.67 -11.87
N ASN A 90 0.40 17.09 -10.72
CA ASN A 90 0.23 18.50 -10.36
C ASN A 90 1.55 19.28 -10.40
N ILE A 91 2.63 18.73 -9.83
CA ILE A 91 3.96 19.38 -9.85
C ILE A 91 4.53 19.42 -11.28
N SER A 92 4.29 18.37 -12.08
CA SER A 92 4.79 18.29 -13.46
C SER A 92 4.01 19.17 -14.45
N GLY A 93 2.89 19.76 -14.02
CA GLY A 93 2.00 20.54 -14.89
C GLY A 93 1.25 19.69 -15.93
N LYS A 94 1.12 18.39 -15.70
CA LYS A 94 0.28 17.51 -16.52
C LYS A 94 -1.09 17.39 -15.86
N GLU A 95 -2.15 17.60 -16.62
CA GLU A 95 -3.52 17.40 -16.14
C GLU A 95 -3.75 15.91 -15.80
N ILE A 96 -4.54 15.66 -14.76
CA ILE A 96 -5.06 14.35 -14.41
C ILE A 96 -6.23 14.10 -15.37
N GLU A 97 -6.02 13.34 -16.45
CA GLU A 97 -7.12 12.86 -17.32
C GLU A 97 -7.98 11.80 -16.61
#